data_AF-A0A7S3LH78-F1
#
_entry.id   AF-A0A7S3LH78-F1
#
_cell.length_a   1.000
_cell.length_b   1.000
_cell.length_c   1.000
_cell.angle_alpha   90.00
_cell.angle_beta   90.00
_cell.angle_gamma   90.00
#
_symmetry.space_group_name_H-M   'P 1'
#
loop_
_entity.id
_entity.type
_entity.pdbx_description
1 polymer ?
#
loop_
_entity_poly.entity_id
_entity_poly.type
_entity_poly.pdbx_seq_one_letter_code
_entity_poly.pdbx_strand_id
1 'polypeptide(L)'
;LEKGSAELSEVPPSKRLRVENEKNITSNTTGIILLDAYSESYRRLQEWLLLTLDQFREELWPVSWVVYVHLYLKLVEEDRTALAVSFREEHKSYHIYAHEEEIRALSLVNTNKHMKE
;
A
#
# COMPACT_ATOMS: atom_id res chain seq x y z
N LEU A 1 22.67 -61.14 -4.94
CA LEU A 1 22.00 -60.80 -3.67
C LEU A 1 23.07 -60.17 -2.78
N GLU A 2 23.56 -58.98 -3.14
CA GLU A 2 23.03 -57.63 -2.84
C GLU A 2 23.26 -57.16 -1.39
N LYS A 3 23.64 -55.88 -1.29
CA LYS A 3 24.34 -55.17 -0.20
C LYS A 3 23.38 -54.56 0.84
N GLY A 4 23.88 -54.37 2.07
CA GLY A 4 24.05 -53.04 2.71
C GLY A 4 22.90 -52.33 3.47
N SER A 5 23.26 -51.84 4.68
CA SER A 5 22.74 -50.65 5.43
C SER A 5 21.31 -50.72 6.00
N ALA A 6 20.88 -50.10 7.11
CA ALA A 6 21.37 -49.06 8.04
C ALA A 6 20.61 -49.24 9.39
N GLU A 7 21.22 -49.08 10.57
CA GLU A 7 21.20 -47.86 11.42
C GLU A 7 19.98 -47.74 12.37
N LEU A 8 20.24 -47.86 13.69
CA LEU A 8 19.44 -47.21 14.75
C LEU A 8 20.32 -47.12 16.02
N SER A 9 20.86 -45.94 16.31
CA SER A 9 21.54 -45.62 17.58
C SER A 9 20.87 -44.40 18.20
N GLU A 10 20.31 -44.61 19.38
CA GLU A 10 19.76 -43.56 20.23
C GLU A 10 20.86 -42.67 20.85
N VAL A 11 20.65 -41.35 20.88
CA VAL A 11 21.27 -40.41 21.84
C VAL A 11 20.25 -39.29 22.17
N PRO A 12 20.01 -38.92 23.46
CA PRO A 12 19.07 -37.88 23.88
C PRO A 12 19.78 -36.54 24.26
N PRO A 13 19.13 -35.62 25.01
CA PRO A 13 18.41 -34.45 24.52
C PRO A 13 19.22 -33.15 24.69
N SER A 14 19.20 -32.24 23.71
CA SER A 14 19.57 -30.83 23.97
C SER A 14 19.21 -29.88 22.84
N LYS A 15 18.16 -29.08 23.09
CA LYS A 15 18.12 -27.60 23.00
C LYS A 15 16.76 -27.12 22.48
N ARG A 16 15.92 -26.83 23.46
CA ARG A 16 14.85 -25.84 23.44
C ARG A 16 15.34 -24.54 22.79
N LEU A 17 15.12 -24.34 21.49
CA LEU A 17 15.16 -23.05 20.79
C LEU A 17 14.37 -23.17 19.47
N ARG A 18 13.04 -23.19 19.54
CA ARG A 18 12.21 -22.90 18.36
C ARG A 18 10.90 -22.23 18.75
N VAL A 19 11.01 -21.09 19.40
CA VAL A 19 9.95 -20.09 19.43
C VAL A 19 10.69 -18.75 19.53
N GLU A 20 10.87 -18.03 18.41
CA GLU A 20 11.02 -16.55 18.43
C GLU A 20 11.30 -15.87 17.07
N ASN A 21 11.38 -16.56 15.93
CA ASN A 21 11.77 -15.88 14.67
C ASN A 21 10.67 -15.66 13.62
N GLU A 22 9.39 -15.91 13.93
CA GLU A 22 8.30 -15.80 12.93
C GLU A 22 7.58 -14.44 12.92
N LYS A 23 7.83 -13.56 13.90
CA LYS A 23 7.14 -12.26 14.00
C LYS A 23 7.82 -11.08 13.29
N ASN A 24 9.04 -11.26 12.78
CA ASN A 24 9.81 -10.17 12.15
C ASN A 24 9.77 -10.19 10.60
N ILE A 25 9.17 -11.22 10.01
CA ILE A 25 9.01 -11.35 8.54
C ILE A 25 7.60 -10.92 8.10
N THR A 26 6.64 -10.82 9.01
CA THR A 26 5.29 -10.35 8.68
C THR A 26 5.21 -8.83 8.72
N SER A 27 5.90 -8.15 9.64
CA SER A 27 5.86 -6.68 9.77
C SER A 27 6.45 -5.95 8.55
N ASN A 28 7.55 -6.45 7.99
CA ASN A 28 8.18 -5.88 6.80
C ASN A 28 7.42 -6.27 5.51
N THR A 29 6.92 -7.49 5.39
CA THR A 29 6.18 -7.94 4.21
C THR A 29 4.76 -7.38 4.14
N THR A 30 4.03 -7.23 5.23
CA THR A 30 2.70 -6.55 5.22
C THR A 30 2.85 -5.06 4.89
N GLY A 31 3.93 -4.41 5.35
CA GLY A 31 4.27 -3.05 4.96
C GLY A 31 4.57 -2.91 3.46
N ILE A 32 5.30 -3.87 2.87
CA ILE A 32 5.66 -3.91 1.44
C ILE A 32 4.50 -4.34 0.54
N ILE A 33 3.61 -5.24 0.98
CA ILE A 33 2.44 -5.66 0.21
C ILE A 33 1.35 -4.56 0.20
N LEU A 34 1.24 -3.76 1.27
CA LEU A 34 0.38 -2.56 1.31
C LEU A 34 0.98 -1.38 0.54
N LEU A 35 2.26 -1.42 0.19
CA LEU A 35 3.03 -0.31 -0.38
C LEU A 35 2.49 0.14 -1.74
N ASP A 36 1.87 -0.78 -2.49
CA ASP A 36 1.34 -0.56 -3.83
C ASP A 36 -0.18 -0.81 -3.94
N ALA A 37 -0.80 -1.35 -2.90
CA ALA A 37 -2.22 -1.67 -2.92
C ALA A 37 -3.08 -0.42 -3.11
N TYR A 38 -2.68 0.73 -2.55
CA TYR A 38 -3.42 1.99 -2.71
C TYR A 38 -3.33 2.54 -4.14
N SER A 39 -2.14 2.53 -4.77
CA SER A 39 -1.98 3.03 -6.14
C SER A 39 -2.73 2.14 -7.13
N GLU A 40 -2.52 0.82 -7.04
CA GLU A 40 -3.19 -0.16 -7.89
C GLU A 40 -4.71 -0.12 -7.72
N SER A 41 -5.22 -0.03 -6.49
CA SER A 41 -6.67 0.04 -6.23
C SER A 41 -7.28 1.32 -6.79
N TYR A 42 -6.57 2.45 -6.65
CA TYR A 42 -7.03 3.71 -7.21
C TYR A 42 -7.01 3.69 -8.74
N ARG A 43 -5.99 3.09 -9.36
CA ARG A 43 -5.93 2.91 -10.81
C ARG A 43 -7.12 2.08 -11.31
N ARG A 44 -7.44 0.97 -10.65
CA ARG A 44 -8.61 0.15 -10.99
C ARG A 44 -9.93 0.90 -10.82
N LEU A 45 -10.04 1.77 -9.82
CA LEU A 45 -11.19 2.65 -9.67
C LEU A 45 -11.31 3.61 -10.86
N GLN A 46 -10.21 4.24 -11.27
CA GLN A 46 -10.19 5.14 -12.42
C GLN A 46 -10.56 4.42 -13.72
N GLU A 47 -9.96 3.25 -13.97
CA GLU A 47 -10.30 2.39 -15.11
C GLU A 47 -11.79 2.04 -15.11
N TRP A 48 -12.35 1.66 -13.95
CA TRP A 48 -13.77 1.36 -13.83
C TRP A 48 -14.64 2.58 -14.13
N LEU A 49 -14.31 3.76 -13.59
CA LEU A 49 -15.05 5.01 -13.85
C LEU A 49 -15.06 5.37 -15.35
N LEU A 50 -13.94 5.17 -16.04
CA LEU A 50 -13.84 5.39 -17.49
C LEU A 50 -14.64 4.38 -18.33
N LEU A 51 -15.04 3.24 -17.75
CA LEU A 51 -15.89 2.24 -18.39
C LEU A 51 -17.37 2.37 -18.00
N THR A 52 -17.70 3.17 -16.97
CA THR A 52 -19.10 3.43 -16.62
C THR A 52 -19.80 4.29 -17.67
N LEU A 53 -21.12 4.13 -17.75
CA LEU A 53 -22.02 4.95 -18.57
C LEU A 53 -21.85 6.44 -18.24
N ASP A 54 -21.84 7.29 -19.27
CA ASP A 54 -21.51 8.71 -19.14
C ASP A 54 -22.35 9.46 -18.08
N GLN A 55 -23.65 9.14 -18.00
CA GLN A 55 -24.55 9.72 -16.98
C GLN A 55 -24.07 9.44 -15.55
N PHE A 56 -23.55 8.25 -15.28
CA PHE A 56 -23.02 7.91 -13.95
C PHE A 56 -21.60 8.42 -13.77
N ARG A 57 -20.82 8.48 -14.86
CA ARG A 57 -19.46 9.02 -14.82
C ARG A 57 -19.44 10.45 -14.33
N GLU A 58 -20.35 11.29 -14.81
CA GLU A 58 -20.44 12.70 -14.39
C GLU A 58 -20.69 12.85 -12.87
N GLU A 59 -21.53 11.98 -12.29
CA GLU A 59 -21.80 12.00 -10.84
C GLU A 59 -20.70 11.34 -10.00
N LEU A 60 -20.03 10.33 -10.54
CA LEU A 60 -19.00 9.56 -9.83
C LEU A 60 -17.60 10.18 -9.94
N TRP A 61 -17.32 10.97 -10.98
CA TRP A 61 -16.02 11.63 -11.17
C TRP A 61 -15.64 12.52 -9.99
N PRO A 62 -16.52 13.37 -9.42
CA PRO A 62 -16.22 14.16 -8.22
C PRO A 62 -15.89 13.30 -6.99
N VAL A 63 -16.50 12.12 -6.85
CA VAL A 63 -16.19 11.20 -5.74
C VAL A 63 -14.75 10.69 -5.84
N SER A 64 -14.26 10.48 -7.07
CA SER A 64 -12.90 10.01 -7.31
C SER A 64 -11.82 10.98 -6.81
N TRP A 65 -12.13 12.29 -6.79
CA TRP A 65 -11.28 13.30 -6.17
C TRP A 65 -11.22 13.15 -4.64
N VAL A 66 -12.37 13.00 -3.98
CA VAL A 66 -12.41 12.82 -2.51
C VAL A 66 -11.63 11.57 -2.09
N VAL A 67 -11.75 10.48 -2.86
CA VAL A 67 -10.99 9.25 -2.63
C VAL A 67 -9.49 9.49 -2.82
N TYR A 68 -9.07 10.19 -3.87
CA TYR A 68 -7.67 10.53 -4.11
C TYR A 68 -7.05 11.28 -2.92
N VAL A 69 -7.72 12.34 -2.46
CA VAL A 69 -7.26 13.14 -1.33
C VAL A 69 -7.17 12.30 -0.06
N HIS A 70 -8.20 11.49 0.21
CA HIS A 70 -8.22 10.62 1.39
C HIS A 70 -7.04 9.63 1.39
N LEU A 71 -6.78 8.98 0.25
CA LEU A 71 -5.68 8.03 0.13
C LEU A 71 -4.31 8.69 0.30
N TYR A 72 -4.11 9.87 -0.31
CA TYR A 72 -2.89 10.64 -0.13
C TYR A 72 -2.66 11.01 1.35
N LEU A 73 -3.67 11.60 1.99
CA LEU A 73 -3.56 12.02 3.39
C LEU A 73 -3.36 10.83 4.33
N LYS A 74 -3.99 9.69 4.05
CA LYS A 74 -3.76 8.46 4.82
C LYS A 74 -2.32 7.97 4.71
N LEU A 75 -1.71 8.04 3.53
CA LEU A 75 -0.30 7.69 3.36
C LEU A 75 0.63 8.65 4.10
N VAL A 76 0.29 9.95 4.16
CA VAL A 76 1.03 10.95 4.96
C VAL A 76 0.84 10.71 6.46
N GLU A 77 -0.37 10.34 6.89
CA GLU A 77 -0.66 10.03 8.28
C GLU A 77 0.13 8.81 8.78
N GLU A 78 0.25 7.78 7.95
CA GLU A 78 1.03 6.57 8.25
C GLU A 78 2.56 6.77 8.13
N ASP A 79 3.04 8.02 8.03
CA ASP A 79 4.46 8.39 7.81
C ASP A 79 5.09 7.75 6.56
N ARG A 80 4.27 7.39 5.56
CA ARG A 80 4.71 6.80 4.28
C ARG A 80 4.87 7.87 3.19
N THR A 81 5.57 8.96 3.48
CA THR A 81 5.68 10.14 2.60
C THR A 81 6.17 9.81 1.19
N ALA A 82 7.15 8.90 1.05
CA ALA A 82 7.68 8.52 -0.27
C ALA A 82 6.59 7.92 -1.17
N LEU A 83 5.69 7.12 -0.60
CA LEU A 83 4.56 6.53 -1.33
C LEU A 83 3.47 7.56 -1.62
N ALA A 84 3.19 8.44 -0.65
CA ALA A 84 2.25 9.54 -0.86
C ALA A 84 2.67 10.41 -2.05
N VAL A 85 3.96 10.74 -2.15
CA VAL A 85 4.52 11.48 -3.28
C VAL A 85 4.39 10.69 -4.57
N SER A 86 4.80 9.41 -4.59
CA SER A 86 4.67 8.56 -5.79
C SER A 86 3.21 8.46 -6.28
N PHE A 87 2.27 8.18 -5.36
CA PHE A 87 0.83 8.12 -5.63
C PHE A 87 0.31 9.45 -6.20
N ARG A 88 0.73 10.57 -5.61
CA ARG A 88 0.33 11.91 -6.07
C ARG A 88 0.82 12.15 -7.50
N GLU A 89 2.09 11.91 -7.77
CA GLU A 89 2.68 12.15 -9.10
C GLU A 89 2.06 11.26 -10.18
N GLU A 90 1.72 10.01 -9.84
CA GLU A 90 1.08 9.05 -10.75
C GLU A 90 -0.35 9.46 -11.12
N HIS A 91 -1.16 9.88 -10.14
CA HIS A 91 -2.61 10.08 -10.33
C HIS A 91 -3.07 11.54 -10.39
N LYS A 92 -2.19 12.52 -10.15
CA LYS A 92 -2.58 13.96 -10.18
C LYS A 92 -3.13 14.41 -11.54
N SER A 93 -2.69 13.78 -12.63
CA SER A 93 -3.10 14.15 -14.00
C SER A 93 -4.60 13.99 -14.23
N TYR A 94 -5.26 13.06 -13.53
CA TYR A 94 -6.72 12.87 -13.59
C TYR A 94 -7.50 14.06 -12.99
N HIS A 95 -6.88 14.83 -12.10
CA HIS A 95 -7.55 15.88 -11.30
C HIS A 95 -7.03 17.28 -11.57
N ILE A 96 -5.87 17.42 -12.23
CA ILE A 96 -5.16 18.70 -12.36
C ILE A 96 -5.97 19.77 -13.08
N TYR A 97 -6.89 19.39 -13.98
CA TYR A 97 -7.72 20.35 -14.69
C TYR A 97 -8.73 21.06 -13.77
N ALA A 98 -9.24 20.37 -12.75
CA ALA A 98 -10.27 20.88 -11.84
C ALA A 98 -9.74 21.30 -10.47
N HIS A 99 -8.62 20.73 -10.02
CA HIS A 99 -8.13 20.84 -8.64
C HIS A 99 -6.63 21.20 -8.56
N GLU A 100 -6.12 21.99 -9.50
CA GLU A 100 -4.69 22.32 -9.55
C GLU A 100 -4.18 22.97 -8.26
N GLU A 101 -4.94 23.93 -7.73
CA GLU A 101 -4.55 24.69 -6.54
C GLU A 101 -4.54 23.80 -5.29
N GLU A 102 -5.52 22.93 -5.15
CA GLU A 102 -5.63 21.97 -4.07
C GLU A 102 -4.52 20.91 -4.14
N ILE A 103 -4.16 20.45 -5.34
CA ILE A 103 -3.03 19.54 -5.53
C ILE A 103 -1.72 20.23 -5.13
N ARG A 104 -1.53 21.52 -5.47
CA ARG A 104 -0.38 22.30 -4.99
C ARG A 104 -0.39 22.42 -3.47
N ALA A 105 -1.55 22.69 -2.84
CA ALA A 105 -1.67 22.75 -1.39
C ALA A 105 -1.33 21.40 -0.72
N LEU A 106 -1.81 20.28 -1.27
CA LEU A 106 -1.49 18.93 -0.79
C LEU A 106 0.01 18.64 -0.85
N SER A 107 0.73 19.19 -1.83
CA SER A 107 2.20 19.04 -1.92
C SER A 107 2.98 19.70 -0.77
N LEU A 108 2.35 20.59 -0.01
CA LEU A 108 2.92 21.19 1.20
C LEU A 108 2.72 20.29 2.44
N VAL A 109 1.73 19.40 2.40
CA VAL A 109 1.40 18.47 3.48
C VAL A 109 2.12 17.14 3.24
N ASN A 110 3.38 17.05 3.68
CA ASN A 110 4.24 15.86 3.49
C ASN A 110 4.59 15.12 4.78
N THR A 111 4.22 15.65 5.96
CA THR A 111 4.55 15.01 7.25
C THR A 111 3.32 14.90 8.15
N ASN A 112 3.27 13.86 8.98
CA ASN A 112 2.20 13.66 9.95
C ASN A 112 2.00 14.88 10.88
N LYS A 113 3.07 15.63 11.16
CA LYS A 113 2.99 16.87 11.95
C LYS A 113 2.07 17.92 11.32
N HIS A 114 2.10 18.05 10.00
CA HIS A 114 1.22 18.99 9.28
C HIS A 114 -0.26 18.60 9.31
N MET A 115 -0.61 17.37 9.73
CA MET A 115 -2.00 16.91 9.81
C MET A 115 -2.62 17.07 11.21
N LYS A 116 -1.81 17.28 12.25
CA LYS A 116 -2.24 17.32 13.66
C LYS A 116 -2.27 18.74 14.25
N GLU A 117 -1.91 19.74 13.47
CA GLU A 117 -2.01 21.17 13.81
C GLU A 117 -3.37 21.73 13.36
#